data_AF-A0A5E8H0H9-F1
#
_entry.id   AF-A0A5E8H0H9-F1
#
_cell.length_a   1.000
_cell.length_b   1.000
_cell.length_c   1.000
_cell.angle_alpha   90.00
_cell.angle_beta   90.00
_cell.angle_gamma   90.00
#
_symmetry.space_group_name_H-M   'P 1'
#
loop_
_entity.id
_entity.type
_entity.pdbx_description
1 polymer ?
#
loop_
_entity_poly.entity_id
_entity_poly.type
_entity_poly.pdbx_seq_one_letter_code
_entity_poly.pdbx_strand_id
1 'polypeptide(L)'
;MNQKANMKNNVAFSLPNILTYGRILAVPAVAFCFYFEGTTPRWIAVGLFVLAAITDFFDGYLARAWQQQSALGRMLDPIADKLLVSVCLLMLAADGTIGGWSIIAALIILCREILVSGLREFLAELQVSVPVTQLAKWKTTVQMVAIGLLLAGPAGDLIFTYTSLLGLTALWVAAVLTLYTGYDYFRAGIGHLITE
;
A
#
# COMPACT_ATOMS: atom_id res chain seq x y z
N MET A 1 32.98 6.09 30.94
CA MET A 1 32.54 6.22 29.53
C MET A 1 31.68 5.01 29.08
N ASN A 2 30.71 4.50 29.87
CA ASN A 2 30.00 3.26 29.49
C ASN A 2 28.47 3.20 29.75
N GLN A 3 27.82 4.34 30.03
CA GLN A 3 26.34 4.35 30.22
C GLN A 3 25.56 4.93 29.03
N LYS A 4 26.19 5.71 28.15
CA LYS A 4 25.52 6.28 26.95
C LYS A 4 25.40 5.30 25.78
N ALA A 5 26.05 4.14 25.84
CA ALA A 5 25.98 3.12 24.78
C ALA A 5 24.73 2.22 24.87
N ASN A 6 24.12 2.08 26.06
CA ASN A 6 23.00 1.15 26.28
C ASN A 6 21.61 1.75 26.00
N MET A 7 21.48 3.08 25.84
CA MET A 7 20.22 3.71 25.42
C MET A 7 20.04 3.81 23.90
N LYS A 8 21.05 3.42 23.11
CA LYS A 8 21.00 3.45 21.64
C LYS A 8 20.43 2.17 21.00
N ASN A 9 20.23 1.11 21.79
CA ASN A 9 20.06 -0.25 21.25
C ASN A 9 18.61 -0.70 20.94
N ASN A 10 17.56 0.00 21.36
CA ASN A 10 16.20 -0.54 21.23
C ASN A 10 15.22 0.28 20.38
N VAL A 11 15.68 1.34 19.70
CA VAL A 11 14.80 2.07 18.76
C VAL A 11 14.65 1.31 17.44
N ALA A 12 15.65 0.51 17.04
CA ALA A 12 15.58 -0.32 15.84
C ALA A 12 14.55 -1.47 15.96
N PHE A 13 14.37 -2.00 17.17
CA PHE A 13 13.37 -3.02 17.53
C PHE A 13 12.15 -2.41 18.26
N SER A 14 11.89 -1.11 18.07
CA SER A 14 10.65 -0.54 18.57
C SER A 14 9.45 -1.21 17.89
N LEU A 15 8.34 -1.29 18.62
CA LEU A 15 7.13 -1.95 18.14
C LEU A 15 6.69 -1.44 16.74
N PRO A 16 6.75 -0.12 16.43
CA PRO A 16 6.49 0.37 15.07
C PRO A 16 7.38 -0.26 14.00
N ASN A 17 8.70 -0.34 14.20
CA ASN A 17 9.59 -0.91 13.18
C ASN A 17 9.38 -2.40 12.97
N ILE A 18 9.05 -3.15 14.04
CA ILE A 18 8.76 -4.60 13.91
C ILE A 18 7.52 -4.80 13.03
N LEU A 19 6.51 -3.93 13.15
CA LEU A 19 5.33 -3.96 12.29
C LEU A 19 5.71 -3.67 10.82
N THR A 20 6.57 -2.69 10.57
CA THR A 20 7.11 -2.39 9.22
C THR A 20 7.84 -3.59 8.63
N TYR A 21 8.75 -4.21 9.38
CA TYR A 21 9.49 -5.39 8.93
C TYR A 21 8.55 -6.57 8.66
N GLY A 22 7.53 -6.74 9.52
CA GLY A 22 6.47 -7.72 9.31
C GLY A 22 5.73 -7.50 7.99
N ARG A 23 5.41 -6.25 7.63
CA ARG A 23 4.79 -5.92 6.33
C ARG A 23 5.70 -6.27 5.17
N ILE A 24 6.98 -5.92 5.24
CA ILE A 24 7.97 -6.26 4.20
C ILE A 24 8.05 -7.77 4.00
N LEU A 25 8.00 -8.56 5.07
CA LEU A 25 7.97 -10.02 4.99
C LEU A 25 6.63 -10.58 4.50
N ALA A 26 5.52 -9.88 4.76
CA ALA A 26 4.21 -10.27 4.25
C ALA A 26 4.13 -10.18 2.73
N VAL A 27 4.85 -9.23 2.10
CA VAL A 27 4.87 -9.06 0.62
C VAL A 27 5.28 -10.35 -0.12
N PRO A 28 6.47 -10.94 0.09
CA PRO A 28 6.85 -12.18 -0.56
C PRO A 28 6.01 -13.36 -0.09
N ALA A 29 5.49 -13.35 1.14
CA ALA A 29 4.61 -14.40 1.63
C ALA A 29 3.26 -14.43 0.88
N VAL A 30 2.66 -13.25 0.62
CA VAL A 30 1.47 -13.11 -0.21
C VAL A 30 1.76 -13.59 -1.64
N ALA A 31 2.88 -13.15 -2.24
CA ALA A 31 3.27 -13.60 -3.57
C ALA A 31 3.46 -15.12 -3.65
N PHE A 32 4.10 -15.71 -2.63
CA PHE A 32 4.33 -17.14 -2.54
C PHE A 32 3.02 -17.94 -2.53
N CYS A 33 1.94 -17.41 -1.95
CA CYS A 33 0.63 -18.06 -1.96
C CYS A 33 0.08 -18.28 -3.37
N PHE A 34 0.43 -17.44 -4.34
CA PHE A 34 -0.03 -17.56 -5.74
C PHE A 34 0.68 -18.67 -6.52
N TYR A 35 1.73 -19.27 -5.98
CA TYR A 35 2.39 -20.43 -6.60
C TYR A 35 1.70 -21.77 -6.26
N PHE A 36 0.69 -21.76 -5.40
CA PHE A 36 -0.08 -22.93 -5.02
C PHE A 36 -1.49 -22.86 -5.56
N GLU A 37 -1.97 -23.97 -6.11
CA GLU A 37 -3.35 -24.09 -6.58
C GLU A 37 -4.33 -24.32 -5.41
N GLY A 38 -5.58 -23.89 -5.60
CA GLY A 38 -6.68 -24.11 -4.67
C GLY A 38 -7.12 -22.87 -3.91
N THR A 39 -8.09 -23.07 -3.01
CA THR A 39 -8.77 -21.99 -2.29
C THR A 39 -8.03 -21.57 -1.01
N THR A 40 -7.39 -22.52 -0.34
CA THR A 40 -6.66 -22.29 0.91
C THR A 40 -5.54 -21.25 0.75
N PRO A 41 -4.66 -21.31 -0.27
CA PRO A 41 -3.62 -20.30 -0.46
C PRO A 41 -4.18 -18.88 -0.66
N ARG A 42 -5.33 -18.74 -1.33
CA ARG A 42 -6.01 -17.44 -1.49
C ARG A 42 -6.49 -16.88 -0.16
N TRP A 43 -7.10 -17.69 0.69
CA TRP A 43 -7.51 -17.25 2.03
C TRP A 43 -6.32 -16.87 2.92
N ILE A 44 -5.21 -17.60 2.80
CA ILE A 44 -3.95 -17.23 3.47
C ILE A 44 -3.44 -15.89 2.94
N ALA A 45 -3.43 -15.67 1.63
CA ALA A 45 -3.04 -14.40 1.02
C ALA A 45 -3.91 -13.23 1.51
N VAL A 46 -5.23 -13.42 1.57
CA VAL A 46 -6.17 -12.44 2.15
C VAL A 46 -5.83 -12.17 3.62
N GLY A 47 -5.62 -13.21 4.41
CA GLY A 47 -5.26 -13.06 5.83
C GLY A 47 -3.95 -12.28 6.03
N LEU A 48 -2.90 -12.63 5.28
CA LEU A 48 -1.62 -11.91 5.32
C LEU A 48 -1.76 -10.45 4.90
N PHE A 49 -2.50 -10.19 3.82
CA PHE A 49 -2.76 -8.84 3.32
C PHE A 49 -3.55 -8.00 4.33
N VAL A 50 -4.64 -8.54 4.89
CA VAL A 50 -5.47 -7.85 5.89
C VAL A 50 -4.67 -7.57 7.16
N LEU A 51 -3.90 -8.54 7.65
CA LEU A 51 -3.02 -8.32 8.81
C LEU A 51 -2.00 -7.22 8.52
N ALA A 52 -1.34 -7.24 7.36
CA ALA A 52 -0.38 -6.22 6.97
C ALA A 52 -0.98 -4.81 6.82
N ALA A 53 -2.22 -4.72 6.34
CA ALA A 53 -2.98 -3.47 6.23
C ALA A 53 -3.42 -2.94 7.60
N ILE A 54 -3.86 -3.83 8.50
CA ILE A 54 -4.24 -3.46 9.86
C ILE A 54 -3.02 -3.00 10.65
N THR A 55 -1.88 -3.69 10.54
CA THR A 55 -0.65 -3.28 11.25
C THR A 55 -0.15 -1.91 10.80
N ASP A 56 -0.35 -1.52 9.53
CA ASP A 56 -0.06 -0.17 9.01
C ASP A 56 -0.90 0.90 9.70
N PHE A 57 -2.21 0.66 9.81
CA PHE A 57 -3.07 1.60 10.50
C PHE A 57 -2.63 1.80 11.97
N PHE A 58 -2.24 0.72 12.65
CA PHE A 58 -1.78 0.77 14.02
C PHE A 58 -0.39 1.39 14.16
N ASP A 59 0.56 1.10 13.27
CA ASP A 59 1.91 1.69 13.34
C ASP A 59 1.85 3.22 13.18
N GLY A 60 1.03 3.74 12.29
CA GLY A 60 0.86 5.18 12.07
C GLY A 60 0.17 5.86 13.25
N TYR A 61 -0.70 5.13 13.97
CA TYR A 61 -1.27 5.62 15.23
C TYR A 61 -0.21 5.65 16.35
N LEU A 62 0.54 4.55 16.53
CA LEU A 62 1.57 4.42 17.57
C LEU A 62 2.78 5.34 17.33
N ALA A 63 3.23 5.50 16.09
CA ALA A 63 4.33 6.38 15.74
C ALA A 63 4.02 7.84 16.08
N ARG A 64 2.77 8.29 15.82
CA ARG A 64 2.29 9.62 16.22
C ARG A 64 2.21 9.77 17.74
N ALA A 65 1.83 8.71 18.44
CA ALA A 65 1.69 8.73 19.90
C ALA A 65 3.02 8.65 20.66
N TRP A 66 4.02 7.94 20.13
CA TRP A 66 5.24 7.59 20.88
C TRP A 66 6.54 8.20 20.37
N GLN A 67 6.60 8.80 19.17
CA GLN A 67 7.83 9.43 18.61
C GLN A 67 9.09 8.51 18.64
N GLN A 68 8.89 7.19 18.69
CA GLN A 68 9.95 6.17 18.88
C GLN A 68 10.25 5.37 17.61
N GLN A 69 10.14 5.99 16.45
CA GLN A 69 10.44 5.35 15.18
C GLN A 69 11.90 5.59 14.78
N SER A 70 12.61 4.55 14.35
CA SER A 70 13.99 4.70 13.89
C SER A 70 14.06 5.41 12.54
N ALA A 71 15.23 5.95 12.18
CA ALA A 71 15.44 6.53 10.85
C ALA A 71 15.23 5.50 9.72
N LEU A 72 15.69 4.25 9.93
CA LEU A 72 15.46 3.15 8.99
C LEU A 72 13.98 2.79 8.88
N GLY A 73 13.27 2.66 10.00
CA GLY A 73 11.82 2.40 9.99
C GLY A 73 11.06 3.45 9.20
N ARG A 74 11.34 4.74 9.44
CA ARG A 74 10.72 5.85 8.70
C ARG A 74 10.97 5.81 7.20
N MET A 75 12.16 5.36 6.79
CA MET A 75 12.50 5.19 5.37
C MET A 75 11.77 3.98 4.76
N LEU A 76 11.63 2.89 5.52
CA LEU A 76 11.06 1.63 5.05
C LEU A 76 9.52 1.65 5.00
N ASP A 77 8.84 2.40 5.86
CA ASP A 77 7.38 2.46 5.89
C ASP A 77 6.74 2.78 4.53
N PRO A 78 7.10 3.87 3.82
CA PRO A 78 6.50 4.21 2.54
C PRO A 78 6.86 3.20 1.44
N ILE A 79 7.96 2.48 1.60
CA ILE A 79 8.40 1.45 0.64
C ILE A 79 7.54 0.19 0.84
N ALA A 80 7.37 -0.24 2.09
CA ALA A 80 6.60 -1.43 2.44
C ALA A 80 5.14 -1.33 1.98
N ASP A 81 4.51 -0.16 2.17
CA ASP A 81 3.13 0.10 1.75
C ASP A 81 2.94 -0.08 0.23
N LYS A 82 3.78 0.59 -0.57
CA LYS A 82 3.73 0.51 -2.04
C LYS A 82 4.06 -0.89 -2.56
N LEU A 83 5.02 -1.57 -1.93
CA LEU A 83 5.41 -2.93 -2.32
C LEU A 83 4.25 -3.90 -2.13
N LEU A 84 3.53 -3.83 -1.01
CA LEU A 84 2.40 -4.72 -0.74
C LEU A 84 1.32 -4.59 -1.81
N VAL A 85 0.87 -3.36 -2.09
CA VAL A 85 -0.12 -3.07 -3.13
C VAL A 85 0.39 -3.54 -4.50
N SER A 86 1.62 -3.14 -4.85
CA SER A 86 2.16 -3.39 -6.19
C SER A 86 2.30 -4.88 -6.47
N VAL A 87 2.81 -5.64 -5.51
CA VAL A 87 2.96 -7.09 -5.63
C VAL A 87 1.59 -7.76 -5.70
N CYS A 88 0.61 -7.35 -4.91
CA CYS A 88 -0.74 -7.91 -5.01
C CYS A 88 -1.34 -7.69 -6.40
N LEU A 89 -1.26 -6.47 -6.94
CA LEU A 89 -1.76 -6.17 -8.29
C LEU A 89 -1.04 -6.98 -9.37
N LEU A 90 0.29 -7.13 -9.27
CA LEU A 90 1.07 -7.92 -10.20
C LEU A 90 0.72 -9.42 -10.14
N MET A 91 0.60 -9.99 -8.94
CA MET A 91 0.23 -11.40 -8.78
C MET A 91 -1.19 -11.68 -9.27
N LEU A 92 -2.13 -10.78 -8.97
CA LEU A 92 -3.51 -10.87 -9.46
C LEU A 92 -3.61 -10.75 -10.99
N ALA A 93 -2.76 -9.94 -11.61
CA ALA A 93 -2.65 -9.87 -13.06
C ALA A 93 -2.01 -11.15 -13.64
N ALA A 94 -0.95 -11.67 -13.01
CA ALA A 94 -0.22 -12.85 -13.47
C ALA A 94 -1.07 -14.13 -13.44
N ASP A 95 -1.88 -14.31 -12.39
CA ASP A 95 -2.84 -15.42 -12.25
C ASP A 95 -4.13 -15.21 -13.07
N GLY A 96 -4.29 -14.04 -13.72
CA GLY A 96 -5.43 -13.75 -14.60
C GLY A 96 -6.70 -13.32 -13.89
N THR A 97 -6.70 -13.23 -12.55
CA THR A 97 -7.81 -12.65 -11.76
C THR A 97 -8.10 -11.21 -12.20
N ILE A 98 -7.04 -10.42 -12.46
CA ILE A 98 -7.13 -9.13 -13.16
C ILE A 98 -6.76 -9.37 -14.63
N GLY A 99 -7.77 -9.66 -15.45
CA GLY A 99 -7.61 -9.90 -16.88
C GLY A 99 -8.22 -8.81 -17.77
N GLY A 100 -7.93 -8.90 -19.08
CA GLY A 100 -8.54 -8.06 -20.11
C GLY A 100 -8.33 -6.56 -19.87
N TRP A 101 -9.40 -5.78 -20.02
CA TRP A 101 -9.35 -4.32 -19.86
C TRP A 101 -9.02 -3.87 -18.43
N SER A 102 -9.29 -4.70 -17.41
CA SER A 102 -9.02 -4.35 -16.01
C SER A 102 -7.53 -4.28 -15.69
N ILE A 103 -6.66 -4.83 -16.53
CA ILE A 103 -5.21 -4.62 -16.44
C ILE A 103 -4.87 -3.13 -16.52
N ILE A 104 -5.60 -2.35 -17.31
CA ILE A 104 -5.40 -0.90 -17.43
C ILE A 104 -5.66 -0.21 -16.08
N ALA A 105 -6.69 -0.62 -15.34
CA ALA A 105 -6.98 -0.07 -14.02
C ALA A 105 -5.83 -0.35 -13.03
N ALA A 106 -5.29 -1.57 -13.03
CA ALA A 106 -4.14 -1.93 -12.20
C ALA A 106 -2.89 -1.12 -12.58
N LEU A 107 -2.61 -0.94 -13.88
CA LEU A 107 -1.50 -0.12 -14.36
C LEU A 107 -1.64 1.35 -13.96
N ILE A 108 -2.84 1.93 -14.08
CA ILE A 108 -3.12 3.30 -13.63
C ILE A 108 -2.77 3.47 -12.14
N ILE A 109 -3.19 2.52 -11.31
CA ILE A 109 -2.92 2.55 -9.86
C ILE A 109 -1.41 2.47 -9.62
N LEU A 110 -0.73 1.48 -10.20
CA LEU A 110 0.72 1.28 -10.06
C LEU A 110 1.52 2.51 -10.49
N CYS A 111 1.30 3.01 -11.72
CA CYS A 111 2.02 4.15 -12.26
C CYS A 111 1.84 5.39 -11.38
N ARG A 112 0.62 5.67 -10.92
CA ARG A 112 0.35 6.82 -10.07
C ARG A 112 0.98 6.65 -8.70
N GLU A 113 0.93 5.48 -8.09
CA GLU A 113 1.55 5.26 -6.78
C GLU A 113 3.04 5.56 -6.79
N ILE A 114 3.75 5.15 -7.83
CA ILE A 114 5.16 5.47 -8.01
C ILE A 114 5.35 6.97 -8.27
N LEU A 115 4.62 7.54 -9.24
CA LEU A 115 4.77 8.95 -9.65
C LEU A 115 4.49 9.94 -8.53
N VAL A 116 3.33 9.84 -7.87
CA VAL A 116 2.95 10.78 -6.80
C VAL A 116 3.86 10.62 -5.59
N SER A 117 4.38 9.43 -5.36
CA SER A 117 5.35 9.22 -4.29
C SER A 117 6.69 9.87 -4.56
N GLY A 118 7.25 9.68 -5.76
CA GLY A 118 8.51 10.34 -6.15
C GLY A 118 8.37 11.86 -6.14
N LEU A 119 7.24 12.38 -6.64
CA LEU A 119 6.96 13.81 -6.60
C LEU A 119 6.82 14.33 -5.16
N ARG A 120 6.17 13.57 -4.26
CA ARG A 120 6.07 13.94 -2.85
C ARG A 120 7.43 14.01 -2.17
N GLU A 121 8.29 13.04 -2.44
CA GLU A 121 9.64 12.99 -1.88
C GLU A 121 10.46 14.19 -2.36
N PHE A 122 10.43 14.49 -3.66
CA PHE A 122 11.08 15.67 -4.23
C PHE A 122 10.55 16.99 -3.65
N LEU A 123 9.23 17.17 -3.55
CA LEU A 123 8.65 18.39 -2.96
C LEU A 123 8.93 18.54 -1.46
N ALA A 124 9.08 17.43 -0.73
CA ALA A 124 9.46 17.47 0.67
C ALA A 124 10.88 18.00 0.87
N GLU A 125 11.80 17.74 -0.06
CA GLU A 125 13.15 18.32 -0.06
C GLU A 125 13.11 19.85 -0.25
N LEU A 126 12.17 20.34 -1.06
CA LEU A 126 11.91 21.78 -1.28
C LEU A 126 11.09 22.43 -0.15
N GLN A 127 10.79 21.71 0.93
CA GLN A 127 9.93 22.18 2.04
C GLN A 127 8.51 22.62 1.61
N VAL A 128 8.04 22.20 0.44
CA VAL A 128 6.69 22.49 -0.06
C VAL A 128 5.77 21.35 0.35
N SER A 129 4.91 21.60 1.34
CA SER A 129 3.90 20.61 1.76
C SER A 129 2.62 20.76 0.92
N VAL A 130 2.26 19.70 0.19
CA VAL A 130 0.96 19.61 -0.51
C VAL A 130 -0.05 18.94 0.42
N PRO A 131 -1.17 19.59 0.79
CA PRO A 131 -2.12 19.03 1.73
C PRO A 131 -2.82 17.78 1.17
N VAL A 132 -3.01 16.78 2.03
CA VAL A 132 -3.71 15.53 1.68
C VAL A 132 -5.22 15.77 1.66
N THR A 133 -5.86 15.53 0.51
CA THR A 133 -7.32 15.68 0.38
C THR A 133 -8.07 14.50 1.02
N GLN A 134 -9.30 14.72 1.47
CA GLN A 134 -10.17 13.65 1.99
C GLN A 134 -10.45 12.57 0.92
N LEU A 135 -10.47 12.97 -0.35
CA LEU A 135 -10.66 12.09 -1.49
C LEU A 135 -9.48 11.11 -1.66
N ALA A 136 -8.26 11.54 -1.32
CA ALA A 136 -7.09 10.67 -1.30
C ALA A 136 -7.16 9.59 -0.20
N LYS A 137 -7.86 9.85 0.92
CA LYS A 137 -8.08 8.83 1.97
C LYS A 137 -9.05 7.75 1.49
N TRP A 138 -10.18 8.17 0.91
CA TRP A 138 -11.17 7.25 0.35
C TRP A 138 -10.59 6.39 -0.77
N LYS A 139 -9.74 6.97 -1.64
CA LYS A 139 -9.02 6.25 -2.68
C LYS A 139 -8.29 5.01 -2.13
N THR A 140 -7.50 5.20 -1.07
CA THR A 140 -6.74 4.10 -0.45
C THR A 140 -7.67 3.05 0.14
N THR A 141 -8.73 3.45 0.85
CA THR A 141 -9.70 2.49 1.40
C THR A 141 -10.34 1.64 0.31
N VAL A 142 -10.83 2.27 -0.77
CA VAL A 142 -11.46 1.55 -1.89
C VAL A 142 -10.45 0.61 -2.55
N GLN A 143 -9.20 1.03 -2.71
CA GLN A 143 -8.14 0.22 -3.30
C GLN A 143 -7.80 -1.01 -2.44
N MET A 144 -7.67 -0.83 -1.13
CA MET A 144 -7.37 -1.95 -0.21
C MET A 144 -8.53 -2.96 -0.18
N VAL A 145 -9.78 -2.48 -0.21
CA VAL A 145 -10.96 -3.34 -0.32
C VAL A 145 -10.97 -4.09 -1.65
N ALA A 146 -10.70 -3.40 -2.76
CA ALA A 146 -10.63 -4.01 -4.09
C ALA A 146 -9.62 -5.15 -4.12
N ILE A 147 -8.39 -4.90 -3.64
CA ILE A 147 -7.33 -5.90 -3.59
C ILE A 147 -7.71 -7.06 -2.68
N GLY A 148 -8.26 -6.81 -1.49
CA GLY A 148 -8.70 -7.88 -0.58
C GLY A 148 -9.76 -8.81 -1.21
N LEU A 149 -10.75 -8.24 -1.91
CA LEU A 149 -11.76 -9.02 -2.63
C LEU A 149 -11.15 -9.82 -3.78
N LEU A 150 -10.22 -9.22 -4.54
CA LEU A 150 -9.56 -9.89 -5.67
C LEU A 150 -8.58 -10.99 -5.22
N LEU A 151 -7.89 -10.81 -4.08
CA LEU A 151 -7.07 -11.85 -3.47
C LEU A 151 -7.92 -13.07 -3.10
N ALA A 152 -9.14 -12.86 -2.58
CA ALA A 152 -10.10 -13.95 -2.38
C ALA A 152 -10.51 -14.56 -3.75
N GLY A 153 -10.83 -13.72 -4.73
CA GLY A 153 -11.04 -14.10 -6.12
C GLY A 153 -12.02 -15.27 -6.28
N PRO A 154 -11.70 -16.30 -7.08
CA PRO A 154 -12.52 -17.50 -7.24
C PRO A 154 -12.83 -18.22 -5.91
N ALA A 155 -11.93 -18.18 -4.92
CA ALA A 155 -12.22 -18.77 -3.61
C ALA A 155 -13.30 -17.97 -2.86
N GLY A 156 -13.32 -16.65 -3.05
CA GLY A 156 -14.40 -15.78 -2.57
C GLY A 156 -15.70 -16.01 -3.33
N ASP A 157 -15.65 -16.23 -4.64
CA ASP A 157 -16.84 -16.49 -5.48
C ASP A 157 -17.58 -17.78 -5.09
N LEU A 158 -16.89 -18.75 -4.48
CA LEU A 158 -17.52 -19.95 -3.92
C LEU A 158 -18.39 -19.66 -2.70
N ILE A 159 -18.09 -18.60 -1.94
CA ILE A 159 -18.89 -18.17 -0.77
C ILE A 159 -19.95 -17.15 -1.22
N PHE A 160 -19.53 -16.18 -2.03
CA PHE A 160 -20.38 -15.13 -2.56
C PHE A 160 -20.01 -14.86 -4.02
N THR A 161 -20.86 -15.29 -4.94
CA THR A 161 -20.61 -15.36 -6.40
C THR A 161 -20.16 -14.06 -7.06
N TYR A 162 -20.46 -12.90 -6.45
CA TYR A 162 -20.10 -11.60 -7.00
C TYR A 162 -18.81 -11.01 -6.39
N THR A 163 -18.01 -11.79 -5.66
CA THR A 163 -16.81 -11.31 -4.96
C THR A 163 -15.80 -10.72 -5.95
N SER A 164 -15.44 -11.46 -7.00
CA SER A 164 -14.49 -11.00 -8.01
C SER A 164 -15.03 -9.79 -8.80
N LEU A 165 -16.33 -9.79 -9.10
CA LEU A 165 -16.98 -8.66 -9.79
C LEU A 165 -16.94 -7.38 -8.93
N LEU A 166 -17.25 -7.48 -7.64
CA LEU A 166 -17.14 -6.37 -6.69
C LEU A 166 -15.69 -5.90 -6.54
N GLY A 167 -14.73 -6.83 -6.51
CA GLY A 167 -13.31 -6.52 -6.51
C GLY A 167 -12.87 -5.72 -7.74
N LEU A 168 -13.26 -6.17 -8.94
CA LEU A 168 -12.92 -5.50 -10.20
C LEU A 168 -13.60 -4.14 -10.34
N THR A 169 -14.86 -4.02 -9.93
CA THR A 169 -15.57 -2.72 -9.94
C THR A 169 -14.94 -1.75 -8.96
N ALA A 170 -14.61 -2.19 -7.74
CA ALA A 170 -13.88 -1.38 -6.77
C ALA A 170 -12.48 -0.99 -7.28
N LEU A 171 -11.78 -1.87 -8.01
CA LEU A 171 -10.49 -1.57 -8.64
C LEU A 171 -10.62 -0.43 -9.65
N TRP A 172 -11.65 -0.45 -10.50
CA TRP A 172 -11.92 0.65 -11.44
C TRP A 172 -12.27 1.96 -10.74
N VAL A 173 -13.09 1.91 -9.70
CA VAL A 173 -13.39 3.09 -8.87
C VAL A 173 -12.10 3.64 -8.26
N ALA A 174 -11.25 2.78 -7.70
CA ALA A 174 -9.95 3.16 -7.17
C ALA A 174 -9.05 3.78 -8.24
N ALA A 175 -9.03 3.24 -9.46
CA ALA A 175 -8.24 3.79 -10.57
C ALA A 175 -8.72 5.20 -10.98
N VAL A 176 -10.03 5.43 -11.08
CA VAL A 176 -10.61 6.75 -11.39
C VAL A 176 -10.27 7.77 -10.28
N LEU A 177 -10.47 7.40 -9.01
CA LEU A 177 -10.08 8.25 -7.87
C LEU A 177 -8.57 8.52 -7.87
N THR A 178 -7.78 7.54 -8.31
CA THR A 178 -6.32 7.64 -8.40
C THR A 178 -5.90 8.65 -9.46
N LEU A 179 -6.54 8.67 -10.63
CA LEU A 179 -6.30 9.68 -11.66
C LEU A 179 -6.68 11.07 -11.18
N TYR A 180 -7.89 11.22 -10.62
CA TYR A 180 -8.37 12.51 -10.13
C TYR A 180 -7.43 13.10 -9.08
N THR A 181 -7.10 12.32 -8.04
CA THR A 181 -6.19 12.78 -6.98
C THR A 181 -4.75 12.95 -7.46
N GLY A 182 -4.33 12.19 -8.48
CA GLY A 182 -3.02 12.35 -9.11
C GLY A 182 -2.91 13.67 -9.87
N TYR A 183 -3.95 14.03 -10.62
CA TYR A 183 -4.02 15.30 -11.35
C TYR A 183 -4.01 16.50 -10.39
N ASP A 184 -4.84 16.48 -9.34
CA ASP A 184 -4.87 17.54 -8.33
C ASP A 184 -3.49 17.74 -7.67
N TYR A 185 -2.82 16.64 -7.34
CA TYR A 185 -1.50 16.67 -6.72
C TYR A 185 -0.43 17.21 -7.69
N PHE A 186 -0.44 16.74 -8.95
CA PHE A 186 0.50 17.15 -9.97
C PHE A 186 0.36 18.65 -10.30
N ARG A 187 -0.88 19.13 -10.45
CA ARG A 187 -1.17 20.55 -10.67
C ARG A 187 -0.70 21.42 -9.50
N ALA A 188 -0.97 20.98 -8.27
CA ALA A 188 -0.50 21.69 -7.08
C ALA A 188 1.03 21.72 -6.99
N GLY A 189 1.70 20.60 -7.30
CA GLY A 189 3.16 20.50 -7.30
C GLY A 189 3.83 21.36 -8.36
N ILE A 190 3.39 21.29 -9.62
CA ILE A 190 3.96 22.07 -10.73
C ILE A 190 3.83 23.58 -10.49
N GLY A 191 2.74 24.04 -9.88
CA GLY A 191 2.58 25.48 -9.58
C GLY A 191 3.72 26.05 -8.74
N HIS A 192 4.31 25.23 -7.85
CA HIS A 192 5.46 25.65 -7.04
C HIS A 192 6.77 25.57 -7.82
N LEU A 193 6.94 24.54 -8.67
CA LEU A 193 8.16 24.33 -9.47
C LEU A 193 8.39 25.36 -10.57
N ILE A 194 7.34 26.05 -11.03
CA ILE A 194 7.45 27.09 -12.07
C ILE A 194 7.70 28.48 -11.43
N THR A 195 7.49 28.63 -10.13
CA THR A 195 7.58 29.92 -9.43
C THR A 195 8.93 30.13 -8.71
N GLU A 196 9.75 29.08 -8.57
CA GLU A 196 11.17 29.14 -8.16
C GLU A 196 12.11 29.02 -9.38
#